data_AF-A0A9P7ELG8-F1
#
_entry.id   AF-A0A9P7ELG8-F1
#
_cell.length_a   1.000
_cell.length_b   1.000
_cell.length_c   1.000
_cell.angle_alpha   90.00
_cell.angle_beta   90.00
_cell.angle_gamma   90.00
#
_symmetry.space_group_name_H-M   'P 1'
#
loop_
_entity.id
_entity.type
_entity.pdbx_description
1 polymer ?
#
loop_
_entity_poly.entity_id
_entity_poly.type
_entity_poly.pdbx_seq_one_letter_code
_entity_poly.pdbx_strand_id
1 'polypeptide(L)'
;MASTFEVEAKYDLITRRLQEVLGGDSIKAILAEGRPPKAYWGTAPTGRPHIGYFVALTKIADFLRAGVEVKILLADVHAFLDNLKAPLELVAHRTKYYEFLLRTVFTSLGIPTSKLIFVQGSDYQLTREYNLDNYRLCATVTEHDAKKAGAEVVKQVESPLISGLLYPGLQALDEQYLGVDFQFGGIDQRKIFTFAELYLPRLGYAKRAHLMNPMVPGLMGGKMSSSDPDSKIDFLDPPEAVKRKIKKAFCEEGNITENGLLAFIKTVLIPISQLRIERRKGETGVDSEEGQGATGDQNPFVDDDAPEGMVFTIRREGKFGGPPSHYKDYQELEDDFSAKKVHPGDLKTAVNKAIDSLLAPIRKAFAESSEWQEIEKLAYPDPNAKTELKKKKEKVYHPPPPGKGKNAQVIKASAESSEPPLPISENTQPGATGEL
;
A
#
# COMPACT_ATOMS: atom_id res chain seq x y z
N MET A 1 23.99 26.45 9.24
CA MET A 1 23.00 26.46 10.33
C MET A 1 21.80 27.28 9.89
N ALA A 2 20.61 26.69 9.97
CA ALA A 2 19.34 27.36 9.73
C ALA A 2 18.99 28.32 10.88
N SER A 3 18.00 29.20 10.69
CA SER A 3 17.49 30.01 11.81
C SER A 3 16.62 29.14 12.75
N THR A 4 16.59 29.43 14.05
CA THR A 4 15.77 28.65 15.01
C THR A 4 14.29 28.62 14.62
N PHE A 5 13.76 29.73 14.10
CA PHE A 5 12.39 29.81 13.59
C PHE A 5 12.14 28.90 12.38
N GLU A 6 13.09 28.82 11.45
CA GLU A 6 13.02 27.93 10.29
C GLU A 6 13.12 26.45 10.69
N VAL A 7 13.95 26.12 11.69
CA VAL A 7 14.07 24.76 12.24
C VAL A 7 12.74 24.31 12.86
N GLU A 8 12.15 25.13 13.74
CA GLU A 8 10.86 24.81 14.36
C GLU A 8 9.73 24.75 13.33
N ALA A 9 9.64 25.69 12.38
CA ALA A 9 8.61 25.66 11.34
C ALA A 9 8.70 24.41 10.44
N LYS A 10 9.91 23.94 10.10
CA LYS A 10 10.12 22.68 9.38
C LYS A 10 9.78 21.47 10.25
N TYR A 11 10.15 21.49 11.54
CA TYR A 11 9.84 20.42 12.47
C TYR A 11 8.33 20.28 12.69
N ASP A 12 7.61 21.38 12.92
CA ASP A 12 6.15 21.42 13.03
C ASP A 12 5.47 20.90 11.76
N LEU A 13 5.95 21.29 10.58
CA LEU A 13 5.43 20.77 9.32
C LEU A 13 5.68 19.26 9.18
N ILE A 14 6.84 18.75 9.60
CA ILE A 14 7.14 17.32 9.67
C ILE A 14 6.23 16.60 10.68
N THR A 15 6.01 17.14 11.88
CA THR A 15 5.28 16.43 12.95
C THR A 15 3.77 16.69 13.01
N ARG A 16 3.23 17.70 12.33
CA ARG A 16 1.78 18.02 12.37
C ARG A 16 0.94 16.83 11.93
N ARG A 17 -0.19 16.62 12.63
CA ARG A 17 -1.21 15.60 12.37
C ARG A 17 -0.75 14.14 12.57
N LEU A 18 0.42 13.91 13.16
CA LEU A 18 0.83 12.58 13.65
C LEU A 18 0.18 12.24 14.99
N GLN A 19 0.07 10.94 15.29
CA GLN A 19 -0.36 10.45 16.60
C GLN A 19 0.82 10.30 17.58
N GLU A 20 2.00 9.94 17.08
CA GLU A 20 3.19 9.75 17.91
C GLU A 20 4.48 10.01 17.11
N VAL A 21 5.52 10.50 17.80
CA VAL A 21 6.86 10.77 17.26
C VAL A 21 7.89 10.24 18.26
N LEU A 22 8.72 9.29 17.84
CA LEU A 22 9.87 8.81 18.60
C LEU A 22 11.15 9.40 18.00
N GLY A 23 12.12 9.78 18.85
CA GLY A 23 13.42 10.29 18.40
C GLY A 23 13.42 11.69 17.79
N GLY A 24 12.37 12.50 17.98
CA GLY A 24 12.20 13.81 17.33
C GLY A 24 13.38 14.79 17.48
N ASP A 25 14.11 14.73 18.59
CA ASP A 25 15.30 15.55 18.82
C ASP A 25 16.40 15.34 17.76
N SER A 26 16.51 14.12 17.20
CA SER A 26 17.45 13.83 16.10
C SER A 26 17.08 14.58 14.81
N ILE A 27 15.78 14.69 14.51
CA ILE A 27 15.28 15.46 13.36
C ILE A 27 15.55 16.96 13.58
N LYS A 28 15.36 17.47 14.81
CA LYS A 28 15.72 18.86 15.16
C LYS A 28 17.22 19.13 14.99
N ALA A 29 18.08 18.21 15.41
CA ALA A 29 19.53 18.34 15.20
C ALA A 29 19.91 18.42 13.71
N ILE A 30 19.37 17.53 12.89
CA ILE A 30 19.61 17.49 11.43
C ILE A 30 19.14 18.78 10.75
N LEU A 31 17.97 19.31 11.16
CA LEU A 31 17.46 20.60 10.67
C LEU A 31 18.36 21.77 11.10
N ALA A 32 18.91 21.76 12.33
CA ALA A 32 19.81 22.80 12.82
C ALA A 32 21.17 22.81 12.11
N GLU A 33 21.71 21.64 11.76
CA GLU A 33 22.87 21.50 10.85
C GLU A 33 22.61 22.20 9.51
N GLY A 34 21.35 22.19 9.06
CA GLY A 34 20.91 22.70 7.76
C GLY A 34 20.89 21.63 6.66
N ARG A 35 20.91 20.34 7.05
CA ARG A 35 20.84 19.20 6.14
C ARG A 35 19.37 18.81 5.91
N PRO A 36 18.96 18.44 4.68
CA PRO A 36 17.66 17.82 4.48
C PRO A 36 17.58 16.48 5.25
N PRO A 37 16.57 16.26 6.10
CA PRO A 37 16.31 14.95 6.66
C PRO A 37 15.95 13.95 5.56
N LYS A 38 16.27 12.67 5.76
CA LYS A 38 15.96 11.57 4.84
C LYS A 38 14.92 10.65 5.47
N ALA A 39 13.85 10.38 4.74
CA ALA A 39 12.73 9.57 5.19
C ALA A 39 12.45 8.41 4.23
N TYR A 40 11.83 7.34 4.74
CA TYR A 40 11.05 6.44 3.89
C TYR A 40 9.68 6.12 4.46
N TRP A 41 8.79 5.80 3.53
CA TRP A 41 7.51 5.16 3.78
C TRP A 41 7.47 3.86 2.99
N GLY A 42 7.15 2.76 3.67
CA GLY A 42 7.07 1.42 3.07
C GLY A 42 5.63 1.02 2.77
N THR A 43 5.42 0.42 1.59
CA THR A 43 4.12 -0.14 1.20
C THR A 43 4.31 -1.48 0.49
N ALA A 44 3.68 -2.53 1.00
CA ALA A 44 3.78 -3.89 0.47
C ALA A 44 2.74 -4.10 -0.64
N PRO A 45 3.13 -4.39 -1.91
CA PRO A 45 2.22 -4.56 -3.05
C PRO A 45 1.27 -5.77 -2.96
N THR A 46 0.28 -5.71 -2.08
CA THR A 46 -0.58 -6.83 -1.67
C THR A 46 -2.01 -6.68 -2.20
N GLY A 47 -2.94 -6.14 -1.42
CA GLY A 47 -4.30 -5.83 -1.87
C GLY A 47 -4.36 -4.65 -2.84
N ARG A 48 -5.55 -4.29 -3.33
CA ARG A 48 -5.78 -2.99 -3.99
C ARG A 48 -5.76 -1.86 -2.95
N PRO A 49 -4.92 -0.81 -3.11
CA PRO A 49 -4.97 0.38 -2.28
C PRO A 49 -6.34 1.07 -2.30
N HIS A 50 -6.67 1.67 -1.16
CA HIS A 50 -7.94 2.31 -0.88
C HIS A 50 -7.70 3.73 -0.34
N ILE A 51 -8.73 4.57 -0.33
CA ILE A 51 -8.62 6.00 0.01
C ILE A 51 -8.02 6.30 1.40
N GLY A 52 -7.90 5.32 2.30
CA GLY A 52 -7.15 5.46 3.55
C GLY A 52 -5.66 5.80 3.34
N TYR A 53 -5.09 5.44 2.18
CA TYR A 53 -3.72 5.81 1.79
C TYR A 53 -3.52 7.33 1.76
N PHE A 54 -4.56 8.15 1.53
CA PHE A 54 -4.42 9.61 1.52
C PHE A 54 -3.83 10.19 2.81
N VAL A 55 -3.96 9.53 3.98
CA VAL A 55 -3.30 9.99 5.22
C VAL A 55 -1.78 9.93 5.11
N ALA A 56 -1.24 8.84 4.58
CA ALA A 56 0.19 8.72 4.36
C ALA A 56 0.68 9.69 3.27
N LEU A 57 -0.06 9.78 2.16
CA LEU A 57 0.33 10.58 1.00
C LEU A 57 0.24 12.10 1.28
N THR A 58 -0.69 12.55 2.12
CA THR A 58 -0.75 13.95 2.59
C THR A 58 0.34 14.28 3.60
N LYS A 59 0.73 13.34 4.47
CA LYS A 59 1.88 13.54 5.36
C LYS A 59 3.20 13.61 4.58
N ILE A 60 3.33 12.82 3.51
CA ILE A 60 4.46 12.91 2.56
C ILE A 60 4.50 14.27 1.84
N ALA A 61 3.35 14.91 1.56
CA ALA A 61 3.30 16.27 1.04
C ALA A 61 3.96 17.28 2.00
N ASP A 62 3.62 17.20 3.30
CA ASP A 62 4.24 18.05 4.32
C ASP A 62 5.76 17.80 4.42
N PHE A 63 6.21 16.54 4.35
CA PHE A 63 7.64 16.20 4.36
C PHE A 63 8.41 16.87 3.22
N LEU A 64 7.89 16.79 1.98
CA LEU A 64 8.52 17.43 0.82
C LEU A 64 8.55 18.96 0.95
N ARG A 65 7.46 19.57 1.43
CA ARG A 65 7.39 21.02 1.71
C ARG A 65 8.32 21.47 2.84
N ALA A 66 8.66 20.59 3.78
CA ALA A 66 9.68 20.83 4.80
C ALA A 66 11.13 20.63 4.30
N GLY A 67 11.33 20.05 3.11
CA GLY A 67 12.63 19.77 2.51
C GLY A 67 13.22 18.40 2.86
N VAL A 68 12.38 17.41 3.17
CA VAL A 68 12.79 16.03 3.43
C VAL A 68 12.99 15.28 2.11
N GLU A 69 14.08 14.52 1.99
CA GLU A 69 14.27 13.53 0.92
C GLU A 69 13.40 12.31 1.21
N VAL A 70 12.30 12.12 0.47
CA VAL A 70 11.34 11.02 0.72
C VAL A 70 11.54 9.86 -0.25
N LYS A 71 11.77 8.67 0.32
CA LYS A 71 11.82 7.39 -0.39
C LYS A 71 10.51 6.62 -0.23
N ILE A 72 10.01 6.07 -1.33
CA ILE A 72 8.80 5.24 -1.38
C ILE A 72 9.26 3.80 -1.64
N LEU A 73 9.31 2.99 -0.60
CA LEU A 73 9.70 1.58 -0.72
C LEU A 73 8.49 0.75 -1.15
N LEU A 74 8.54 0.24 -2.38
CA LEU A 74 7.64 -0.79 -2.87
C LEU A 74 8.16 -2.14 -2.38
N ALA A 75 7.68 -2.54 -1.20
CA ALA A 75 8.17 -3.67 -0.43
C ALA A 75 7.63 -5.01 -0.98
N ASP A 76 8.13 -5.39 -2.15
CA ASP A 76 7.74 -6.59 -2.91
C ASP A 76 8.15 -7.90 -2.22
N VAL A 77 9.36 -7.97 -1.66
CA VAL A 77 9.78 -9.13 -0.84
C VAL A 77 8.86 -9.28 0.38
N HIS A 78 8.55 -8.20 1.09
CA HIS A 78 7.58 -8.21 2.20
C HIS A 78 6.17 -8.63 1.74
N ALA A 79 5.72 -8.22 0.56
CA ALA A 79 4.42 -8.61 0.00
C ALA A 79 4.34 -10.11 -0.41
N PHE A 80 5.48 -10.72 -0.73
CA PHE A 80 5.60 -12.17 -0.90
C PHE A 80 5.64 -12.91 0.45
N LEU A 81 6.36 -12.37 1.43
CA LEU A 81 6.52 -12.95 2.76
C LEU A 81 5.24 -12.89 3.62
N ASP A 82 4.36 -11.89 3.42
CA ASP A 82 3.05 -11.82 4.06
C ASP A 82 2.06 -12.84 3.46
N ASN A 83 2.18 -14.07 3.96
CA ASN A 83 1.13 -15.08 3.91
C ASN A 83 0.76 -15.58 2.48
N LEU A 84 1.72 -15.57 1.54
CA LEU A 84 1.68 -16.27 0.25
C LEU A 84 0.44 -16.01 -0.65
N LYS A 85 -0.32 -14.93 -0.41
CA LYS A 85 -1.49 -14.55 -1.22
C LYS A 85 -1.15 -14.11 -2.66
N ALA A 86 0.14 -14.01 -2.99
CA ALA A 86 0.63 -13.75 -4.33
C ALA A 86 1.97 -14.47 -4.56
N PRO A 87 2.13 -15.23 -5.67
CA PRO A 87 3.45 -15.61 -6.15
C PRO A 87 4.23 -14.38 -6.61
N LEU A 88 5.56 -14.47 -6.67
CA LEU A 88 6.46 -13.36 -7.02
C LEU A 88 6.09 -12.68 -8.37
N GLU A 89 5.63 -13.45 -9.36
CA GLU A 89 5.13 -12.92 -10.65
C GLU A 89 3.95 -11.96 -10.46
N LEU A 90 2.98 -12.33 -9.61
CA LEU A 90 1.81 -11.50 -9.30
C LEU A 90 2.19 -10.30 -8.43
N VAL A 91 3.17 -10.45 -7.54
CA VAL A 91 3.74 -9.33 -6.79
C VAL A 91 4.41 -8.33 -7.75
N ALA A 92 5.20 -8.79 -8.74
CA ALA A 92 5.84 -7.89 -9.71
C ALA A 92 4.82 -7.07 -10.53
N HIS A 93 3.70 -7.67 -10.94
CA HIS A 93 2.60 -6.91 -11.56
C HIS A 93 1.96 -5.90 -10.59
N ARG A 94 1.79 -6.27 -9.31
CA ARG A 94 1.28 -5.36 -8.27
C ARG A 94 2.25 -4.23 -7.95
N THR A 95 3.56 -4.45 -7.93
CA THR A 95 4.58 -3.42 -7.75
C THR A 95 4.42 -2.33 -8.81
N LYS A 96 4.31 -2.72 -10.08
CA LYS A 96 4.04 -1.77 -11.18
C LYS A 96 2.70 -1.05 -11.02
N TYR A 97 1.63 -1.77 -10.67
CA TYR A 97 0.33 -1.14 -10.41
C TYR A 97 0.38 -0.12 -9.27
N TYR A 98 1.08 -0.43 -8.17
CA TYR A 98 1.29 0.49 -7.05
C TYR A 98 2.07 1.72 -7.51
N GLU A 99 3.12 1.57 -8.32
CA GLU A 99 3.86 2.71 -8.85
C GLU A 99 2.98 3.63 -9.72
N PHE A 100 2.28 3.09 -10.72
CA PHE A 100 1.36 3.85 -11.57
C PHE A 100 0.28 4.57 -10.75
N LEU A 101 -0.33 3.87 -9.79
CA LEU A 101 -1.36 4.44 -8.93
C LEU A 101 -0.79 5.53 -8.02
N LEU A 102 0.31 5.27 -7.31
CA LEU A 102 0.89 6.21 -6.37
C LEU A 102 1.37 7.48 -7.08
N ARG A 103 2.10 7.35 -8.22
CA ARG A 103 2.48 8.51 -9.04
C ARG A 103 1.25 9.32 -9.46
N THR A 104 0.18 8.67 -9.91
CA THR A 104 -1.08 9.35 -10.28
C THR A 104 -1.74 10.05 -9.08
N VAL A 105 -1.77 9.43 -7.90
CA VAL A 105 -2.36 10.01 -6.69
C VAL A 105 -1.53 11.22 -6.23
N PHE A 106 -0.20 11.12 -6.22
CA PHE A 106 0.69 12.24 -5.89
C PHE A 106 0.46 13.43 -6.85
N THR A 107 0.38 13.19 -8.17
CA THR A 107 0.02 14.23 -9.15
C THR A 107 -1.39 14.81 -8.89
N SER A 108 -2.38 14.01 -8.49
CA SER A 108 -3.74 14.50 -8.16
C SER A 108 -3.84 15.26 -6.82
N LEU A 109 -2.85 15.11 -5.95
CA LEU A 109 -2.62 15.97 -4.78
C LEU A 109 -1.79 17.21 -5.13
N GLY A 110 -1.22 17.30 -6.34
CA GLY A 110 -0.30 18.35 -6.77
C GLY A 110 1.08 18.26 -6.13
N ILE A 111 1.53 17.05 -5.81
CA ILE A 111 2.86 16.78 -5.24
C ILE A 111 3.80 16.43 -6.41
N PRO A 112 4.92 17.15 -6.60
CA PRO A 112 5.78 16.97 -7.77
C PRO A 112 6.47 15.60 -7.73
N THR A 113 6.09 14.72 -8.66
CA THR A 113 6.57 13.33 -8.71
C THR A 113 8.05 13.20 -9.12
N SER A 114 8.68 14.30 -9.56
CA SER A 114 10.12 14.47 -9.73
C SER A 114 10.91 14.28 -8.42
N LYS A 115 10.29 14.58 -7.28
CA LYS A 115 10.93 14.57 -5.94
C LYS A 115 10.72 13.28 -5.15
N LEU A 116 10.01 12.31 -5.74
CA LEU A 116 9.68 11.02 -5.11
C LEU A 116 10.62 9.92 -5.60
N ILE A 117 11.49 9.46 -4.70
CA ILE A 117 12.43 8.36 -4.99
C ILE A 117 11.71 7.04 -4.72
N PHE A 118 11.19 6.39 -5.76
CA PHE A 118 10.68 5.03 -5.66
C PHE A 118 11.85 4.03 -5.63
N VAL A 119 11.76 3.02 -4.77
CA VAL A 119 12.74 1.93 -4.62
C VAL A 119 11.97 0.61 -4.53
N GLN A 120 12.40 -0.44 -5.22
CA GLN A 120 11.82 -1.78 -5.07
C GLN A 120 12.64 -2.58 -4.05
N GLY A 121 11.98 -3.33 -3.15
CA GLY A 121 12.67 -4.05 -2.08
C GLY A 121 13.73 -5.04 -2.60
N SER A 122 13.35 -5.85 -3.60
CA SER A 122 14.25 -6.83 -4.21
C SER A 122 15.50 -6.25 -4.90
N ASP A 123 15.56 -4.94 -5.19
CA ASP A 123 16.75 -4.27 -5.73
C ASP A 123 17.97 -4.40 -4.79
N TYR A 124 17.74 -4.45 -3.46
CA TYR A 124 18.80 -4.51 -2.46
C TYR A 124 18.61 -5.62 -1.41
N GLN A 125 17.38 -6.03 -1.10
CA GLN A 125 17.10 -7.04 -0.07
C GLN A 125 17.58 -8.46 -0.45
N LEU A 126 17.95 -8.67 -1.72
CA LEU A 126 18.55 -9.91 -2.24
C LEU A 126 20.09 -9.86 -2.32
N THR A 127 20.72 -8.75 -1.92
CA THR A 127 22.19 -8.63 -1.93
C THR A 127 22.86 -9.48 -0.86
N ARG A 128 24.14 -9.80 -1.06
CA ARG A 128 24.97 -10.56 -0.11
C ARG A 128 25.06 -9.83 1.23
N GLU A 129 25.25 -8.52 1.19
CA GLU A 129 25.49 -7.64 2.33
C GLU A 129 24.24 -7.61 3.22
N TYR A 130 23.08 -7.33 2.62
CA TYR A 130 21.80 -7.33 3.31
C TYR A 130 21.46 -8.70 3.91
N ASN A 131 21.73 -9.80 3.19
CA ASN A 131 21.46 -11.14 3.70
C ASN A 131 22.41 -11.54 4.85
N LEU A 132 23.67 -11.07 4.85
CA LEU A 132 24.56 -11.24 5.99
C LEU A 132 24.05 -10.50 7.25
N ASP A 133 23.47 -9.31 7.09
CA ASP A 133 22.81 -8.60 8.20
C ASP A 133 21.51 -9.26 8.66
N ASN A 134 20.72 -9.80 7.74
CA ASN A 134 19.55 -10.61 8.07
C ASN A 134 19.95 -11.85 8.89
N TYR A 135 21.04 -12.54 8.53
CA TYR A 135 21.57 -13.65 9.34
C TYR A 135 22.11 -13.18 10.72
N ARG A 136 22.70 -11.97 10.83
CA ARG A 136 23.09 -11.38 12.12
C ARG A 136 21.87 -11.07 13.01
N LEU A 137 20.76 -10.62 12.44
CA LEU A 137 19.49 -10.49 13.16
C LEU A 137 18.95 -11.85 13.60
N CYS A 138 18.89 -12.85 12.71
CA CYS A 138 18.47 -14.22 13.06
C CYS A 138 19.34 -14.86 14.17
N ALA A 139 20.60 -14.44 14.33
CA ALA A 139 21.50 -14.90 15.39
C ALA A 139 21.38 -14.11 16.71
N THR A 140 20.60 -13.03 16.77
CA THR A 140 20.52 -12.11 17.94
C THR A 140 19.11 -11.75 18.38
N VAL A 141 18.11 -11.91 17.52
CA VAL A 141 16.68 -11.71 17.77
C VAL A 141 16.06 -13.00 18.32
N THR A 142 15.20 -12.89 19.35
CA THR A 142 14.45 -14.05 19.85
C THR A 142 13.18 -14.29 19.04
N GLU A 143 12.71 -15.54 18.92
CA GLU A 143 11.42 -15.86 18.29
C GLU A 143 10.27 -15.06 18.93
N HIS A 144 10.29 -14.94 20.27
CA HIS A 144 9.35 -14.14 21.04
C HIS A 144 9.32 -12.68 20.56
N ASP A 145 10.47 -12.03 20.43
CA ASP A 145 10.53 -10.60 20.11
C ASP A 145 10.18 -10.34 18.64
N ALA A 146 10.59 -11.21 17.72
CA ALA A 146 10.15 -11.17 16.33
C ALA A 146 8.62 -11.32 16.21
N LYS A 147 8.05 -12.34 16.85
CA LYS A 147 6.61 -12.62 16.87
C LYS A 147 5.81 -11.48 17.51
N LYS A 148 6.33 -10.89 18.59
CA LYS A 148 5.76 -9.72 19.28
C LYS A 148 5.82 -8.45 18.42
N ALA A 149 6.92 -8.24 17.69
CA ALA A 149 7.09 -7.08 16.81
C ALA A 149 6.10 -7.13 15.62
N GLY A 150 5.98 -8.27 14.95
CA GLY A 150 5.09 -8.45 13.80
C GLY A 150 3.59 -8.57 14.13
N ALA A 151 3.20 -8.66 15.41
CA ALA A 151 1.87 -9.11 15.84
C ALA A 151 0.66 -8.32 15.31
N GLU A 152 0.82 -7.04 14.96
CA GLU A 152 -0.26 -6.19 14.43
C GLU A 152 -0.20 -5.96 12.92
N VAL A 153 0.92 -6.33 12.28
CA VAL A 153 1.26 -6.02 10.88
C VAL A 153 1.22 -7.29 10.02
N VAL A 154 1.88 -8.36 10.48
CA VAL A 154 1.92 -9.65 9.80
C VAL A 154 0.58 -10.36 9.98
N LYS A 155 0.01 -10.93 8.91
CA LYS A 155 -1.28 -11.63 8.99
C LYS A 155 -1.17 -12.89 9.87
N GLN A 156 -1.81 -12.81 11.05
CA GLN A 156 -1.94 -13.91 12.00
C GLN A 156 -2.72 -15.09 11.39
N VAL A 157 -2.27 -16.32 11.70
CA VAL A 157 -2.84 -17.60 11.25
C VAL A 157 -2.60 -18.67 12.32
N GLU A 158 -3.40 -19.75 12.27
CA GLU A 158 -3.32 -20.89 13.19
C GLU A 158 -1.93 -21.56 13.21
N SER A 159 -1.30 -21.70 12.04
CA SER A 159 0.07 -22.21 11.87
C SER A 159 0.96 -21.12 11.25
N PRO A 160 1.65 -20.28 12.06
CA PRO A 160 2.52 -19.22 11.56
C PRO A 160 3.69 -19.74 10.72
N LEU A 161 3.96 -19.04 9.61
CA LEU A 161 5.13 -19.30 8.76
C LEU A 161 6.36 -18.53 9.27
N ILE A 162 7.56 -19.08 9.05
CA ILE A 162 8.85 -18.45 9.39
C ILE A 162 8.99 -17.06 8.73
N SER A 163 8.37 -16.83 7.56
CA SER A 163 8.35 -15.52 6.89
C SER A 163 7.81 -14.39 7.77
N GLY A 164 6.84 -14.70 8.65
CA GLY A 164 6.28 -13.74 9.60
C GLY A 164 7.22 -13.37 10.76
N LEU A 165 8.23 -14.20 11.05
CA LEU A 165 9.27 -13.91 12.03
C LEU A 165 10.42 -13.11 11.41
N LEU A 166 10.69 -13.28 10.11
CA LEU A 166 11.69 -12.50 9.38
C LEU A 166 11.23 -11.06 9.12
N TYR A 167 9.93 -10.84 8.89
CA TYR A 167 9.35 -9.55 8.47
C TYR A 167 9.84 -8.32 9.28
N PRO A 168 9.84 -8.32 10.64
CA PRO A 168 10.28 -7.15 11.41
C PRO A 168 11.78 -6.90 11.31
N GLY A 169 12.58 -7.97 11.17
CA GLY A 169 14.03 -7.88 10.96
C GLY A 169 14.36 -7.23 9.62
N LEU A 170 13.67 -7.64 8.56
CA LEU A 170 13.81 -7.08 7.23
C LEU A 170 13.41 -5.59 7.20
N GLN A 171 12.24 -5.25 7.76
CA GLN A 171 11.78 -3.86 7.82
C GLN A 171 12.74 -2.95 8.60
N ALA A 172 13.38 -3.44 9.66
CA ALA A 172 14.41 -2.69 10.37
C ALA A 172 15.69 -2.48 9.54
N LEU A 173 16.14 -3.47 8.76
CA LEU A 173 17.31 -3.30 7.89
C LEU A 173 17.06 -2.29 6.76
N ASP A 174 15.82 -2.12 6.30
CA ASP A 174 15.47 -1.12 5.30
C ASP A 174 15.86 0.30 5.73
N GLU A 175 15.75 0.66 7.02
CA GLU A 175 16.22 1.96 7.54
C GLU A 175 17.72 2.21 7.24
N GLN A 176 18.52 1.16 7.37
CA GLN A 176 19.95 1.21 7.14
C GLN A 176 20.29 1.22 5.66
N TYR A 177 19.68 0.32 4.87
CA TYR A 177 20.03 0.14 3.47
C TYR A 177 19.41 1.23 2.56
N LEU A 178 18.30 1.85 2.94
CA LEU A 178 17.79 3.07 2.30
C LEU A 178 18.53 4.34 2.76
N GLY A 179 19.37 4.26 3.78
CA GLY A 179 20.19 5.38 4.28
C GLY A 179 19.36 6.55 4.79
N VAL A 180 18.35 6.27 5.61
CA VAL A 180 17.40 7.27 6.13
C VAL A 180 17.71 7.68 7.58
N ASP A 181 17.18 8.84 7.97
CA ASP A 181 17.19 9.37 9.34
C ASP A 181 15.91 8.99 10.11
N PHE A 182 14.78 8.82 9.41
CA PHE A 182 13.52 8.40 10.02
C PHE A 182 12.65 7.48 9.13
N GLN A 183 11.86 6.62 9.78
CA GLN A 183 10.77 5.88 9.13
C GLN A 183 9.42 6.55 9.41
N PHE A 184 8.53 6.54 8.42
CA PHE A 184 7.14 6.95 8.54
C PHE A 184 6.18 5.79 8.25
N GLY A 185 5.10 5.68 9.04
CA GLY A 185 4.03 4.71 8.83
C GLY A 185 2.84 4.95 9.77
N GLY A 186 1.93 3.97 9.85
CA GLY A 186 0.83 3.99 10.81
C GLY A 186 1.26 3.65 12.24
N ILE A 187 0.44 3.99 13.23
CA ILE A 187 0.64 3.61 14.64
C ILE A 187 0.62 2.08 14.86
N ASP A 188 0.04 1.31 13.95
CA ASP A 188 0.10 -0.16 13.92
C ASP A 188 1.53 -0.71 13.68
N GLN A 189 2.41 0.08 13.04
CA GLN A 189 3.83 -0.25 12.84
C GLN A 189 4.69 -0.06 14.10
N ARG A 190 4.17 0.57 15.17
CA ARG A 190 4.93 0.95 16.39
C ARG A 190 5.75 -0.19 16.99
N LYS A 191 5.25 -1.42 16.92
CA LYS A 191 5.93 -2.62 17.45
C LYS A 191 7.16 -3.03 16.62
N ILE A 192 7.16 -2.77 15.32
CA ILE A 192 8.33 -2.98 14.45
C ILE A 192 9.32 -1.81 14.61
N PHE A 193 8.83 -0.56 14.68
CA PHE A 193 9.64 0.63 14.93
C PHE A 193 10.45 0.52 16.25
N THR A 194 9.78 0.17 17.35
CA THR A 194 10.45 -0.04 18.65
C THR A 194 11.35 -1.28 18.69
N PHE A 195 11.16 -2.24 17.78
CA PHE A 195 12.07 -3.36 17.57
C PHE A 195 13.33 -2.92 16.82
N ALA A 196 13.22 -2.10 15.78
CA ALA A 196 14.37 -1.58 15.04
C ALA A 196 15.29 -0.74 15.94
N GLU A 197 14.70 0.15 16.76
CA GLU A 197 15.44 0.90 17.79
C GLU A 197 16.21 0.02 18.79
N LEU A 198 15.78 -1.22 19.02
CA LEU A 198 16.39 -2.15 19.97
C LEU A 198 17.49 -3.01 19.33
N TYR A 199 17.36 -3.32 18.03
CA TYR A 199 18.19 -4.30 17.33
C TYR A 199 19.21 -3.68 16.36
N LEU A 200 18.93 -2.56 15.69
CA LEU A 200 19.91 -1.91 14.80
C LEU A 200 21.21 -1.52 15.53
N PRO A 201 21.18 -0.96 16.77
CA PRO A 201 22.40 -0.71 17.53
C PRO A 201 23.22 -1.96 17.86
N ARG A 202 22.60 -3.15 17.88
CA ARG A 202 23.31 -4.42 18.13
C ARG A 202 24.09 -4.91 16.90
N LEU A 203 23.70 -4.45 15.70
CA LEU A 203 24.46 -4.64 14.46
C LEU A 203 25.49 -3.52 14.23
N GLY A 204 25.56 -2.51 15.12
CA GLY A 204 26.41 -1.33 14.98
C GLY A 204 25.80 -0.20 14.14
N TYR A 205 24.50 -0.29 13.83
CA TYR A 205 23.78 0.73 13.05
C TYR A 205 23.07 1.75 13.94
N ALA A 206 22.91 2.98 13.43
CA ALA A 206 22.22 4.04 14.16
C ALA A 206 20.73 3.73 14.36
N LYS A 207 20.17 4.19 15.48
CA LYS A 207 18.72 4.31 15.63
C LYS A 207 18.19 5.38 14.68
N ARG A 208 16.97 5.19 14.17
CA ARG A 208 16.21 6.21 13.44
C ARG A 208 15.12 6.81 14.34
N ALA A 209 14.60 7.96 13.94
CA ALA A 209 13.33 8.46 14.46
C ALA A 209 12.14 7.74 13.80
N HIS A 210 10.99 7.71 14.47
CA HIS A 210 9.80 6.98 14.02
C HIS A 210 8.56 7.85 14.12
N LEU A 211 7.92 8.12 12.98
CA LEU A 211 6.78 9.01 12.85
C LEU A 211 5.52 8.19 12.52
N MET A 212 4.47 8.33 13.33
CA MET A 212 3.29 7.47 13.28
C MET A 212 2.01 8.26 13.03
N ASN A 213 1.35 8.03 11.89
CA ASN A 213 0.01 8.57 11.63
C ASN A 213 -1.07 7.79 12.40
N PRO A 214 -2.19 8.43 12.78
CA PRO A 214 -3.32 7.73 13.37
C PRO A 214 -3.95 6.74 12.37
N MET A 215 -4.60 5.70 12.89
CA MET A 215 -5.43 4.80 12.07
C MET A 215 -6.73 5.49 11.67
N VAL A 216 -7.12 5.38 10.40
CA VAL A 216 -8.47 5.75 9.96
C VAL A 216 -9.38 4.52 10.07
N PRO A 217 -10.52 4.60 10.78
CA PRO A 217 -11.50 3.53 10.78
C PRO A 217 -12.14 3.33 9.39
N GLY A 218 -12.73 2.15 9.18
CA GLY A 218 -13.53 1.87 8.00
C GLY A 218 -14.82 2.67 7.95
N LEU A 219 -15.41 2.77 6.75
CA LEU A 219 -16.66 3.49 6.52
C LEU A 219 -17.84 2.91 7.32
N MET A 220 -17.75 1.65 7.72
CA MET A 220 -18.73 0.94 8.53
C MET A 220 -18.41 0.95 10.05
N GLY A 221 -17.37 1.69 10.47
CA GLY A 221 -16.69 1.47 11.76
C GLY A 221 -15.60 0.39 11.66
N GLY A 222 -14.83 0.20 12.73
CA GLY A 222 -13.77 -0.83 12.81
C GLY A 222 -12.59 -0.61 11.85
N LYS A 223 -11.86 -1.68 11.49
CA LYS A 223 -10.76 -1.65 10.50
C LYS A 223 -11.29 -1.85 9.07
N MET A 224 -10.75 -1.10 8.10
CA MET A 224 -10.94 -1.39 6.66
C MET A 224 -10.40 -2.79 6.33
N SER A 225 -11.17 -3.62 5.62
CA SER A 225 -10.79 -5.02 5.34
C SER A 225 -10.66 -5.32 3.85
N SER A 226 -9.64 -6.10 3.49
CA SER A 226 -9.52 -6.69 2.15
C SER A 226 -10.62 -7.73 1.84
N SER A 227 -11.33 -8.23 2.86
CA SER A 227 -12.35 -9.29 2.71
C SER A 227 -13.79 -8.77 2.60
N ASP A 228 -14.04 -7.49 2.87
CA ASP A 228 -15.35 -6.84 2.69
C ASP A 228 -15.21 -5.73 1.63
N PRO A 229 -15.72 -5.95 0.40
CA PRO A 229 -15.65 -4.98 -0.69
C PRO A 229 -16.40 -3.66 -0.45
N ASP A 230 -17.37 -3.60 0.47
CA ASP A 230 -18.07 -2.34 0.80
C ASP A 230 -17.45 -1.63 2.04
N SER A 231 -16.56 -2.28 2.80
CA SER A 231 -15.85 -1.66 3.95
C SER A 231 -14.84 -0.56 3.57
N LYS A 232 -14.38 -0.55 2.31
CA LYS A 232 -13.35 0.34 1.75
C LYS A 232 -13.73 0.87 0.37
N ILE A 233 -13.32 2.10 0.05
CA ILE A 233 -13.40 2.68 -1.31
C ILE A 233 -12.02 2.60 -1.95
N ASP A 234 -11.95 2.04 -3.15
CA ASP A 234 -10.72 1.89 -3.93
C ASP A 234 -10.56 3.09 -4.85
N PHE A 235 -9.32 3.47 -5.18
CA PHE A 235 -9.05 4.69 -5.97
C PHE A 235 -9.69 4.70 -7.37
N LEU A 236 -10.08 3.52 -7.88
CA LEU A 236 -10.73 3.33 -9.17
C LEU A 236 -12.23 3.00 -9.07
N ASP A 237 -12.85 3.09 -7.88
CA ASP A 237 -14.30 2.91 -7.73
C ASP A 237 -15.08 3.96 -8.57
N PRO A 238 -16.04 3.54 -9.42
CA PRO A 238 -16.87 4.48 -10.16
C PRO A 238 -17.80 5.27 -9.21
N PRO A 239 -18.30 6.46 -9.61
CA PRO A 239 -19.06 7.35 -8.72
C PRO A 239 -20.23 6.68 -8.00
N GLU A 240 -20.98 5.81 -8.68
CA GLU A 240 -22.11 5.08 -8.08
C GLU A 240 -21.67 3.98 -7.08
N ALA A 241 -20.43 3.49 -7.16
CA ALA A 241 -19.86 2.60 -6.14
C ALA A 241 -19.42 3.38 -4.89
N VAL A 242 -18.74 4.51 -5.07
CA VAL A 242 -18.40 5.48 -4.00
C VAL A 242 -19.67 5.86 -3.23
N LYS A 243 -20.69 6.35 -3.95
CA LYS A 243 -21.99 6.77 -3.42
C LYS A 243 -22.76 5.65 -2.73
N ARG A 244 -22.73 4.42 -3.25
CA ARG A 244 -23.32 3.24 -2.58
C ARG A 244 -22.64 2.95 -1.24
N LYS A 245 -21.31 2.96 -1.20
CA LYS A 245 -20.51 2.69 0.01
C LYS A 245 -20.71 3.78 1.07
N ILE A 246 -20.67 5.05 0.68
CA ILE A 246 -20.93 6.19 1.59
C ILE A 246 -22.39 6.19 2.09
N LYS A 247 -23.36 5.78 1.25
CA LYS A 247 -24.75 5.61 1.70
C LYS A 247 -24.87 4.52 2.78
N LYS A 248 -24.17 3.39 2.62
CA LYS A 248 -24.11 2.28 3.60
C LYS A 248 -23.37 2.62 4.89
N ALA A 249 -22.37 3.50 4.83
CA ALA A 249 -21.50 3.89 5.95
C ALA A 249 -22.25 4.15 7.27
N PHE A 250 -21.70 3.71 8.40
CA PHE A 250 -22.28 4.00 9.71
C PHE A 250 -22.11 5.49 10.04
N CYS A 251 -23.21 6.16 10.35
CA CYS A 251 -23.26 7.58 10.67
C CYS A 251 -24.61 7.90 11.33
N GLU A 252 -24.67 7.76 12.65
CA GLU A 252 -25.82 8.10 13.48
C GLU A 252 -25.77 9.58 13.88
N GLU A 253 -26.94 10.23 13.99
CA GLU A 253 -27.04 11.67 14.27
C GLU A 253 -26.64 12.01 15.71
N GLY A 254 -25.61 12.85 15.86
CA GLY A 254 -24.98 13.16 17.15
C GLY A 254 -23.83 12.22 17.53
N ASN A 255 -23.67 11.09 16.84
CA ASN A 255 -22.67 10.09 17.19
C ASN A 255 -21.30 10.38 16.52
N ILE A 256 -20.38 10.93 17.31
CA ILE A 256 -18.99 11.19 16.92
C ILE A 256 -18.07 9.97 17.11
N THR A 257 -18.51 8.96 17.85
CA THR A 257 -17.74 7.76 18.19
C THR A 257 -17.86 6.70 17.09
N GLU A 258 -16.73 6.08 16.71
CA GLU A 258 -16.61 5.11 15.61
C GLU A 258 -17.14 5.59 14.23
N ASN A 259 -17.41 6.89 14.08
CA ASN A 259 -17.96 7.48 12.87
C ASN A 259 -16.89 7.61 11.77
N GLY A 260 -16.85 6.62 10.87
CA GLY A 260 -15.87 6.53 9.78
C GLY A 260 -15.88 7.73 8.83
N LEU A 261 -17.01 8.43 8.68
CA LEU A 261 -17.10 9.61 7.82
C LEU A 261 -16.45 10.83 8.49
N LEU A 262 -16.76 11.10 9.75
CA LEU A 262 -16.10 12.17 10.51
C LEU A 262 -14.58 11.94 10.62
N ALA A 263 -14.15 10.70 10.90
CA ALA A 263 -12.74 10.35 10.95
C ALA A 263 -12.02 10.57 9.61
N PHE A 264 -12.67 10.25 8.48
CA PHE A 264 -12.12 10.53 7.14
C PHE A 264 -12.07 12.04 6.83
N ILE A 265 -13.02 12.84 7.31
CA ILE A 265 -12.96 14.30 7.21
C ILE A 265 -11.76 14.85 8.01
N LYS A 266 -11.59 14.40 9.26
CA LYS A 266 -10.50 14.78 10.18
C LYS A 266 -9.11 14.48 9.62
N THR A 267 -8.95 13.31 9.01
CA THR A 267 -7.63 12.75 8.65
C THR A 267 -7.27 12.89 7.17
N VAL A 268 -8.24 13.08 6.27
CA VAL A 268 -7.99 13.19 4.82
C VAL A 268 -8.56 14.49 4.24
N LEU A 269 -9.86 14.74 4.38
CA LEU A 269 -10.47 15.83 3.62
C LEU A 269 -10.03 17.22 4.10
N ILE A 270 -10.11 17.51 5.39
CA ILE A 270 -9.62 18.79 5.94
C ILE A 270 -8.10 18.94 5.69
N PRO A 271 -7.24 17.93 5.92
CA PRO A 271 -5.82 18.01 5.58
C PRO A 271 -5.49 18.33 4.11
N ILE A 272 -6.23 17.78 3.15
CA ILE A 272 -6.06 18.12 1.71
C ILE A 272 -6.62 19.52 1.41
N SER A 273 -7.73 19.90 2.03
CA SER A 273 -8.33 21.23 1.87
C SER A 273 -7.37 22.33 2.36
N GLN A 274 -6.79 22.14 3.55
CA GLN A 274 -5.73 22.98 4.10
C GLN A 274 -4.53 23.07 3.16
N LEU A 275 -4.01 21.94 2.66
CA LEU A 275 -2.90 21.90 1.69
C LEU A 275 -3.21 22.73 0.43
N ARG A 276 -4.45 22.63 -0.09
CA ARG A 276 -4.91 23.41 -1.26
C ARG A 276 -5.09 24.90 -0.96
N ILE A 277 -5.46 25.28 0.26
CA ILE A 277 -5.57 26.69 0.71
C ILE A 277 -4.18 27.30 0.91
N GLU A 278 -3.30 26.62 1.66
CA GLU A 278 -1.89 26.98 1.86
C GLU A 278 -1.21 27.23 0.49
N ARG A 279 -1.35 26.29 -0.45
CA ARG A 279 -0.84 26.43 -1.82
C ARG A 279 -1.42 27.62 -2.58
N ARG A 280 -2.73 27.90 -2.46
CA ARG A 280 -3.39 29.07 -3.09
C ARG A 280 -2.87 30.40 -2.56
N LYS A 281 -2.35 30.43 -1.33
CA LYS A 281 -1.66 31.58 -0.72
C LYS A 281 -0.17 31.68 -1.09
N GLY A 282 0.37 30.69 -1.81
CA GLY A 282 1.80 30.58 -2.13
C GLY A 282 2.66 29.97 -1.01
N GLU A 283 2.04 29.37 0.00
CA GLU A 283 2.70 28.84 1.20
C GLU A 283 3.29 27.44 0.97
N THR A 284 3.98 27.21 -0.15
CA THR A 284 4.43 25.87 -0.59
C THR A 284 5.69 25.34 0.12
N GLY A 285 6.10 25.99 1.22
CA GLY A 285 7.30 25.63 1.99
C GLY A 285 8.57 25.84 1.16
N VAL A 286 9.42 24.83 1.06
CA VAL A 286 10.59 24.85 0.15
C VAL A 286 10.28 24.34 -1.26
N ASP A 287 9.03 23.97 -1.55
CA ASP A 287 8.65 23.35 -2.81
C ASP A 287 8.07 24.36 -3.82
N SER A 288 8.96 24.93 -4.65
CA SER A 288 8.56 25.82 -5.75
C SER A 288 7.83 25.12 -6.91
N GLU A 289 7.76 23.79 -6.92
CA GLU A 289 7.07 22.98 -7.94
C GLU A 289 5.70 22.46 -7.44
N GLU A 290 5.31 22.76 -6.19
CA GLU A 290 4.05 22.29 -5.63
C GLU A 290 2.84 22.81 -6.42
N GLY A 291 1.97 21.90 -6.85
CA GLY A 291 0.83 22.18 -7.73
C GLY A 291 1.17 22.27 -9.22
N GLN A 292 2.44 22.36 -9.62
CA GLN A 292 2.79 22.35 -11.04
C GLN A 292 2.49 20.97 -11.65
N GLY A 293 1.78 20.96 -12.79
CA GLY A 293 1.32 19.72 -13.43
C GLY A 293 0.25 18.93 -12.66
N ALA A 294 -0.34 19.50 -11.59
CA ALA A 294 -1.39 18.84 -10.82
C ALA A 294 -2.63 18.51 -11.67
N THR A 295 -3.25 17.36 -11.43
CA THR A 295 -4.45 16.93 -12.16
C THR A 295 -5.74 17.19 -11.37
N GLY A 296 -6.83 17.51 -12.08
CA GLY A 296 -8.08 17.96 -11.46
C GLY A 296 -8.08 19.46 -11.15
N ASP A 297 -9.13 19.94 -10.47
CA ASP A 297 -9.36 21.37 -10.22
C ASP A 297 -8.50 21.97 -9.08
N GLN A 298 -7.91 21.12 -8.24
CA GLN A 298 -7.23 21.49 -7.00
C GLN A 298 -8.07 22.44 -6.10
N ASN A 299 -9.39 22.29 -6.13
CA ASN A 299 -10.28 23.05 -5.26
C ASN A 299 -10.23 22.52 -3.81
N PRO A 300 -10.13 23.40 -2.79
CA PRO A 300 -10.40 23.00 -1.41
C PRO A 300 -11.87 22.59 -1.26
N PHE A 301 -12.21 21.88 -0.18
CA PHE A 301 -13.58 21.38 0.05
C PHE A 301 -14.50 22.41 0.72
N VAL A 302 -14.36 23.66 0.29
CA VAL A 302 -15.28 24.77 0.58
C VAL A 302 -15.99 25.19 -0.70
N ASP A 303 -17.14 25.83 -0.56
CA ASP A 303 -17.80 26.48 -1.68
C ASP A 303 -17.23 27.90 -1.91
N ASP A 304 -17.36 28.44 -3.12
CA ASP A 304 -16.74 29.72 -3.52
C ASP A 304 -17.27 30.96 -2.75
N ASP A 305 -18.44 30.81 -2.08
CA ASP A 305 -19.06 31.81 -1.21
C ASP A 305 -18.61 31.72 0.27
N ALA A 306 -17.71 30.80 0.61
CA ALA A 306 -17.21 30.62 1.97
C ALA A 306 -16.31 31.79 2.45
N PRO A 307 -16.41 32.22 3.72
CA PRO A 307 -15.47 33.16 4.33
C PRO A 307 -14.01 32.69 4.29
N GLU A 308 -13.06 33.63 4.31
CA GLU A 308 -11.63 33.27 4.38
C GLU A 308 -11.30 32.50 5.68
N GLY A 309 -10.44 31.48 5.56
CA GLY A 309 -10.04 30.63 6.67
C GLY A 309 -10.90 29.36 6.84
N MET A 310 -12.00 29.23 6.09
CA MET A 310 -12.81 28.01 6.07
C MET A 310 -12.07 26.88 5.33
N VAL A 311 -12.18 25.65 5.84
CA VAL A 311 -11.51 24.45 5.31
C VAL A 311 -12.47 23.34 4.90
N PHE A 312 -13.72 23.36 5.35
CA PHE A 312 -14.76 22.42 4.90
C PHE A 312 -16.12 23.10 4.80
N THR A 313 -17.02 22.60 3.94
CA THR A 313 -18.39 23.10 3.82
C THR A 313 -19.40 21.96 3.63
N ILE A 314 -20.54 22.08 4.32
CA ILE A 314 -21.68 21.17 4.20
C ILE A 314 -22.91 21.99 3.78
N ARG A 315 -23.54 21.60 2.67
CA ARG A 315 -24.83 22.14 2.21
C ARG A 315 -25.95 21.24 2.73
N ARG A 316 -27.01 21.84 3.29
CA ARG A 316 -28.26 21.13 3.64
C ARG A 316 -29.18 21.07 2.42
N GLU A 317 -29.66 19.89 2.04
CA GLU A 317 -30.47 19.74 0.82
C GLU A 317 -31.99 19.87 1.04
N GLY A 318 -32.70 20.31 0.00
CA GLY A 318 -34.16 20.24 -0.10
C GLY A 318 -34.92 21.16 0.88
N LYS A 319 -35.98 20.64 1.49
CA LYS A 319 -36.93 21.42 2.34
C LYS A 319 -36.33 21.95 3.64
N PHE A 320 -35.12 21.54 4.00
CA PHE A 320 -34.37 22.02 5.17
C PHE A 320 -33.17 22.89 4.78
N GLY A 321 -33.09 23.30 3.51
CA GLY A 321 -32.02 24.13 2.95
C GLY A 321 -31.99 25.54 3.54
N GLY A 322 -31.19 25.71 4.59
CA GLY A 322 -30.64 27.00 5.00
C GLY A 322 -29.36 27.35 4.21
N PRO A 323 -28.63 28.40 4.61
CA PRO A 323 -27.30 28.67 4.06
C PRO A 323 -26.33 27.50 4.31
N PRO A 324 -25.26 27.36 3.48
CA PRO A 324 -24.18 26.41 3.75
C PRO A 324 -23.57 26.61 5.15
N SER A 325 -23.13 25.51 5.76
CA SER A 325 -22.37 25.52 7.01
C SER A 325 -20.89 25.35 6.68
N HIS A 326 -20.11 26.40 6.90
CA HIS A 326 -18.66 26.42 6.68
C HIS A 326 -17.93 26.25 8.02
N TYR A 327 -16.79 25.55 8.00
CA TYR A 327 -16.01 25.22 9.21
C TYR A 327 -14.54 25.61 9.01
N LYS A 328 -13.92 26.28 9.99
CA LYS A 328 -12.51 26.69 9.95
C LYS A 328 -11.54 25.55 10.30
N ASP A 329 -12.03 24.58 11.05
CA ASP A 329 -11.30 23.40 11.51
C ASP A 329 -12.26 22.21 11.66
N TYR A 330 -11.74 21.10 12.17
CA TYR A 330 -12.54 19.90 12.39
C TYR A 330 -13.39 19.97 13.67
N GLN A 331 -12.98 20.73 14.70
CA GLN A 331 -13.68 20.76 15.98
C GLN A 331 -15.05 21.43 15.84
N GLU A 332 -15.14 22.54 15.09
CA GLU A 332 -16.43 23.17 14.81
C GLU A 332 -17.43 22.21 14.14
N LEU A 333 -16.94 21.29 13.30
CA LEU A 333 -17.77 20.27 12.66
C LEU A 333 -18.15 19.11 13.60
N GLU A 334 -17.23 18.66 14.46
CA GLU A 334 -17.50 17.63 15.49
C GLU A 334 -18.52 18.14 16.52
N ASP A 335 -18.38 19.40 16.93
CA ASP A 335 -19.29 20.13 17.83
C ASP A 335 -20.67 20.30 17.18
N ASP A 336 -20.76 20.77 15.92
CA ASP A 336 -22.04 20.91 15.22
C ASP A 336 -22.71 19.56 14.89
N PHE A 337 -21.94 18.51 14.63
CA PHE A 337 -22.50 17.18 14.43
C PHE A 337 -23.02 16.57 15.73
N SER A 338 -22.25 16.65 16.83
CA SER A 338 -22.68 16.17 18.16
C SER A 338 -23.90 16.94 18.68
N ALA A 339 -23.96 18.26 18.45
CA ALA A 339 -25.11 19.12 18.73
C ALA A 339 -26.28 18.97 17.72
N LYS A 340 -26.22 17.99 16.81
CA LYS A 340 -27.27 17.65 15.83
C LYS A 340 -27.65 18.78 14.87
N LYS A 341 -26.73 19.73 14.62
CA LYS A 341 -26.87 20.79 13.61
C LYS A 341 -26.50 20.29 12.20
N VAL A 342 -25.75 19.19 12.09
CA VAL A 342 -25.45 18.50 10.83
C VAL A 342 -26.17 17.16 10.79
N HIS A 343 -27.12 17.02 9.86
CA HIS A 343 -27.83 15.76 9.64
C HIS A 343 -26.92 14.76 8.88
N PRO A 344 -26.90 13.47 9.24
CA PRO A 344 -26.08 12.44 8.58
C PRO A 344 -26.20 12.35 7.06
N GLY A 345 -27.36 12.71 6.49
CA GLY A 345 -27.56 12.77 5.04
C GLY A 345 -26.69 13.84 4.37
N ASP A 346 -26.63 15.04 4.94
CA ASP A 346 -25.87 16.16 4.39
C ASP A 346 -24.35 15.91 4.52
N LEU A 347 -23.92 15.33 5.65
CA LEU A 347 -22.53 14.87 5.85
C LEU A 347 -22.12 13.84 4.78
N LYS A 348 -22.98 12.84 4.53
CA LYS A 348 -22.76 11.83 3.47
C LYS A 348 -22.66 12.45 2.09
N THR A 349 -23.50 13.43 1.77
CA THR A 349 -23.47 14.14 0.47
C THR A 349 -22.19 14.97 0.32
N ALA A 350 -21.77 15.71 1.34
CA ALA A 350 -20.53 16.49 1.33
C ALA A 350 -19.29 15.59 1.17
N VAL A 351 -19.20 14.51 1.95
CA VAL A 351 -18.10 13.53 1.86
C VAL A 351 -18.09 12.83 0.49
N ASN A 352 -19.25 12.52 -0.09
CA ASN A 352 -19.34 11.97 -1.44
C ASN A 352 -18.84 12.95 -2.51
N LYS A 353 -19.24 14.23 -2.47
CA LYS A 353 -18.75 15.28 -3.39
C LYS A 353 -17.22 15.40 -3.29
N ALA A 354 -16.68 15.45 -2.07
CA ALA A 354 -15.26 15.59 -1.84
C ALA A 354 -14.45 14.36 -2.31
N ILE A 355 -14.86 13.13 -1.95
CA ILE A 355 -14.19 11.90 -2.42
C ILE A 355 -14.27 11.77 -3.94
N ASP A 356 -15.41 12.04 -4.57
CA ASP A 356 -15.52 11.87 -6.02
C ASP A 356 -14.64 12.88 -6.78
N SER A 357 -14.50 14.12 -6.26
CA SER A 357 -13.56 15.12 -6.81
C SER A 357 -12.09 14.70 -6.69
N LEU A 358 -11.71 13.97 -5.62
CA LEU A 358 -10.36 13.40 -5.47
C LEU A 358 -10.12 12.24 -6.44
N LEU A 359 -11.13 11.39 -6.66
CA LEU A 359 -11.00 10.20 -7.51
C LEU A 359 -11.21 10.50 -9.00
N ALA A 360 -11.90 11.58 -9.38
CA ALA A 360 -12.12 11.97 -10.77
C ALA A 360 -10.82 12.07 -11.62
N PRO A 361 -9.76 12.81 -11.23
CA PRO A 361 -8.53 12.87 -12.01
C PRO A 361 -7.79 11.53 -12.09
N ILE A 362 -7.83 10.72 -11.02
CA ILE A 362 -7.15 9.41 -10.95
C ILE A 362 -7.85 8.41 -11.89
N ARG A 363 -9.18 8.35 -11.85
CA ARG A 363 -10.00 7.52 -12.74
C ARG A 363 -9.87 7.94 -14.20
N LYS A 364 -9.74 9.25 -14.47
CA LYS A 364 -9.44 9.76 -15.81
C LYS A 364 -8.08 9.26 -16.32
N ALA A 365 -7.01 9.44 -15.53
CA ALA A 365 -5.67 8.97 -15.91
C ALA A 365 -5.60 7.45 -16.12
N PHE A 366 -6.36 6.67 -15.34
CA PHE A 366 -6.52 5.23 -15.57
C PHE A 366 -7.25 4.92 -16.89
N ALA A 367 -8.35 5.62 -17.19
CA ALA A 367 -9.10 5.45 -18.44
C ALA A 367 -8.29 5.83 -19.69
N GLU A 368 -7.35 6.77 -19.57
CA GLU A 368 -6.48 7.26 -20.65
C GLU A 368 -5.19 6.43 -20.84
N SER A 369 -4.82 5.56 -19.89
CA SER A 369 -3.63 4.69 -19.97
C SER A 369 -3.98 3.22 -20.22
N SER A 370 -3.77 2.74 -21.45
CA SER A 370 -3.95 1.33 -21.81
C SER A 370 -2.96 0.42 -21.09
N GLU A 371 -1.70 0.87 -20.91
CA GLU A 371 -0.67 0.12 -20.18
C GLU A 371 -1.09 -0.12 -18.72
N TRP A 372 -1.56 0.91 -18.02
CA TRP A 372 -2.01 0.76 -16.64
C TRP A 372 -3.25 -0.14 -16.54
N GLN A 373 -4.16 -0.11 -17.52
CA GLN A 373 -5.29 -1.04 -17.62
C GLN A 373 -4.89 -2.49 -17.94
N GLU A 374 -3.74 -2.74 -18.56
CA GLU A 374 -3.22 -4.10 -18.76
C GLU A 374 -2.53 -4.60 -17.49
N ILE A 375 -1.70 -3.76 -16.87
CA ILE A 375 -1.01 -4.04 -15.60
C ILE A 375 -2.02 -4.28 -14.46
N GLU A 376 -3.12 -3.55 -14.40
CA GLU A 376 -4.20 -3.72 -13.42
C GLU A 376 -4.85 -5.11 -13.48
N LYS A 377 -5.15 -5.60 -14.69
CA LYS A 377 -5.72 -6.94 -14.94
C LYS A 377 -4.73 -8.05 -14.59
N LEU A 378 -3.43 -7.82 -14.79
CA LEU A 378 -2.37 -8.75 -14.43
C LEU A 378 -2.08 -8.76 -12.91
N ALA A 379 -2.19 -7.62 -12.24
CA ALA A 379 -2.00 -7.47 -10.79
C ALA A 379 -3.17 -8.04 -9.97
N TYR A 380 -4.39 -8.00 -10.52
CA TYR A 380 -5.63 -8.42 -9.85
C TYR A 380 -6.59 -9.14 -10.83
N PRO A 381 -6.20 -10.32 -11.36
CA PRO A 381 -7.07 -11.08 -12.24
C PRO A 381 -8.39 -11.46 -11.54
N ASP A 382 -9.51 -11.37 -12.26
CA ASP A 382 -10.82 -11.78 -11.75
C ASP A 382 -10.83 -13.31 -11.51
N PRO A 383 -11.05 -13.79 -10.27
CA PRO A 383 -11.07 -15.22 -9.96
C PRO A 383 -12.25 -15.96 -10.63
N ASN A 384 -13.23 -15.25 -11.19
CA ASN A 384 -14.37 -15.82 -11.91
C ASN A 384 -14.20 -15.79 -13.44
N ALA A 385 -13.11 -15.20 -13.95
CA ALA A 385 -12.88 -15.10 -15.39
C ALA A 385 -12.65 -16.48 -16.00
N LYS A 386 -13.62 -16.93 -16.81
CA LYS A 386 -13.50 -18.17 -17.61
C LYS A 386 -12.30 -18.05 -18.53
N THR A 387 -11.28 -18.86 -18.26
CA THR A 387 -9.98 -18.76 -18.94
C THR A 387 -10.12 -19.21 -20.39
N GLU A 388 -10.10 -18.28 -21.35
CA GLU A 388 -9.99 -18.63 -22.78
C GLU A 388 -8.57 -19.16 -23.09
N LEU A 389 -8.31 -20.40 -22.68
CA LEU A 389 -7.12 -21.16 -23.06
C LEU A 389 -7.19 -21.54 -24.54
N LYS A 390 -7.00 -20.56 -25.43
CA LYS A 390 -6.74 -20.73 -26.87
C LYS A 390 -5.35 -21.36 -27.09
N LYS A 391 -5.14 -22.56 -26.55
CA LYS A 391 -4.04 -23.45 -26.91
C LYS A 391 -4.20 -23.82 -28.38
N LYS A 392 -3.54 -23.07 -29.27
CA LYS A 392 -3.14 -23.57 -30.59
C LYS A 392 -2.33 -24.85 -30.34
N LYS A 393 -2.94 -26.01 -30.53
CA LYS A 393 -2.20 -27.27 -30.61
C LYS A 393 -1.42 -27.25 -31.92
N GLU A 394 -0.11 -27.03 -31.82
CA GLU A 394 0.77 -27.44 -32.91
C GLU A 394 0.63 -28.94 -33.11
N LYS A 395 0.36 -29.36 -34.35
CA LYS A 395 0.24 -30.77 -34.69
C LYS A 395 1.64 -31.34 -34.88
N VAL A 396 2.30 -31.71 -33.78
CA VAL A 396 3.49 -32.56 -33.84
C VAL A 396 3.08 -33.89 -34.50
N TYR A 397 3.56 -34.10 -35.72
CA TYR A 397 3.27 -35.32 -36.48
C TYR A 397 4.24 -36.42 -36.05
N HIS A 398 3.72 -37.42 -35.34
CA HIS A 398 4.43 -38.67 -35.10
C HIS A 398 4.01 -39.70 -36.16
N PRO A 399 4.90 -40.13 -37.08
CA PRO A 399 4.60 -41.26 -37.95
C PRO A 399 4.43 -42.53 -37.10
N PRO A 400 3.48 -43.42 -37.43
CA PRO A 400 3.29 -44.67 -36.70
C PRO A 400 4.50 -45.61 -36.91
N PRO A 401 4.87 -46.41 -35.89
CA PRO A 401 5.94 -47.39 -36.04
C PRO A 401 5.57 -48.47 -37.08
N PRO A 402 6.57 -49.08 -37.76
CA PRO A 402 6.31 -50.04 -38.83
C PRO A 402 5.43 -51.22 -38.42
N GLY A 403 4.52 -51.64 -39.30
CA GLY A 403 3.81 -52.91 -39.21
C GLY A 403 2.47 -52.94 -38.45
N LYS A 404 1.94 -51.83 -37.93
CA LYS A 404 0.62 -51.81 -37.24
C LYS A 404 -0.35 -50.72 -37.74
N GLY A 405 -0.66 -50.76 -39.04
CA GLY A 405 -1.77 -50.01 -39.65
C GLY A 405 -2.99 -50.90 -39.94
N LYS A 406 -4.21 -50.37 -39.78
CA LYS A 406 -5.46 -51.08 -40.13
C LYS A 406 -5.70 -51.10 -41.65
N ASN A 407 -4.89 -51.87 -42.38
CA ASN A 407 -5.16 -52.31 -43.76
C ASN A 407 -4.45 -53.64 -44.00
N ALA A 408 -5.02 -54.72 -43.45
CA ALA A 408 -4.59 -56.07 -43.76
C ALA A 408 -5.16 -56.48 -45.13
N GLN A 409 -4.33 -56.43 -46.17
CA GLN A 409 -4.58 -57.25 -47.36
C GLN A 409 -4.01 -58.65 -47.12
N VAL A 410 -4.85 -59.66 -47.39
CA VAL A 410 -4.52 -61.07 -47.18
C VAL A 410 -3.65 -61.57 -48.33
N ILE A 411 -2.50 -62.15 -48.00
CA ILE A 411 -1.79 -63.10 -48.86
C ILE A 411 -1.71 -64.44 -48.12
N LYS A 412 -1.84 -65.54 -48.86
CA LYS A 412 -2.15 -66.88 -48.34
C LYS A 412 -1.00 -67.50 -47.53
N ALA A 413 -1.37 -68.41 -46.63
CA ALA A 413 -0.45 -69.31 -45.95
C ALA A 413 0.05 -70.44 -46.86
N SER A 414 1.24 -70.96 -46.54
CA SER A 414 1.60 -72.37 -46.64
C SER A 414 2.00 -72.84 -45.23
N ALA A 415 1.73 -74.10 -44.90
CA ALA A 415 1.86 -74.63 -43.54
C ALA A 415 3.15 -75.46 -43.35
N GLU A 416 3.18 -76.25 -42.26
CA GLU A 416 4.21 -77.23 -41.86
C GLU A 416 5.48 -76.63 -41.21
N SER A 417 5.99 -77.14 -40.08
CA SER A 417 5.48 -78.18 -39.16
C SER A 417 6.17 -78.13 -37.77
N SER A 418 5.73 -78.98 -36.82
CA SER A 418 6.46 -79.62 -35.68
C SER A 418 7.87 -79.10 -35.26
N GLU A 419 8.27 -79.00 -33.98
CA GLU A 419 7.83 -79.70 -32.75
C GLU A 419 8.25 -78.93 -31.43
N PRO A 420 8.38 -79.49 -30.19
CA PRO A 420 8.13 -78.76 -28.93
C PRO A 420 9.42 -78.39 -28.10
N PRO A 421 9.31 -77.76 -26.90
CA PRO A 421 10.44 -77.05 -26.27
C PRO A 421 11.19 -77.82 -25.17
N LEU A 422 12.34 -77.27 -24.74
CA LEU A 422 13.01 -77.57 -23.46
C LEU A 422 13.43 -76.28 -22.72
N PRO A 423 13.41 -76.26 -21.38
CA PRO A 423 13.89 -75.15 -20.53
C PRO A 423 15.34 -75.35 -20.06
N ILE A 424 15.90 -74.39 -19.31
CA ILE A 424 16.78 -74.61 -18.13
C ILE A 424 16.99 -73.28 -17.35
N SER A 425 17.53 -73.38 -16.12
CA SER A 425 17.52 -72.39 -15.03
C SER A 425 18.89 -71.76 -14.71
N GLU A 426 18.91 -70.88 -13.70
CA GLU A 426 20.11 -70.39 -12.95
C GLU A 426 21.06 -69.44 -13.70
N ASN A 427 21.86 -68.55 -13.08
CA ASN A 427 22.00 -68.04 -11.68
C ASN A 427 22.48 -66.54 -11.78
N THR A 428 22.82 -65.71 -10.77
CA THR A 428 23.15 -65.85 -9.34
C THR A 428 22.84 -64.53 -8.56
N GLN A 429 23.02 -64.54 -7.23
CA GLN A 429 23.16 -63.38 -6.32
C GLN A 429 24.54 -63.47 -5.60
N PRO A 430 24.96 -62.56 -4.68
CA PRO A 430 24.80 -61.09 -4.62
C PRO A 430 26.13 -60.36 -4.21
N GLY A 431 26.08 -59.03 -3.96
CA GLY A 431 27.08 -58.28 -3.17
C GLY A 431 26.50 -56.92 -2.74
N ALA A 432 26.35 -56.60 -1.45
CA ALA A 432 27.40 -56.19 -0.48
C ALA A 432 27.85 -54.72 -0.70
N THR A 433 27.14 -53.73 -0.15
CA THR A 433 27.33 -53.09 1.20
C THR A 433 28.63 -52.29 1.37
N GLY A 434 28.49 -51.00 1.69
CA GLY A 434 29.56 -50.12 2.15
C GLY A 434 29.01 -48.75 2.59
N GLU A 435 29.26 -48.38 3.84
CA GLU A 435 28.93 -47.06 4.41
C GLU A 435 30.13 -46.12 4.31
N LEU A 436 29.87 -44.81 4.20
CA LEU A 436 30.54 -43.72 4.94
C LEU A 436 29.79 -42.38 4.72
#